data_AF-A0A945MHR7-F1
#
_entry.id   AF-A0A945MHR7-F1
#
_cell.length_a   1.000
_cell.length_b   1.000
_cell.length_c   1.000
_cell.angle_alpha   90.00
_cell.angle_beta   90.00
_cell.angle_gamma   90.00
#
_symmetry.space_group_name_H-M   'P 1'
#
loop_
_entity.id
_entity.type
_entity.pdbx_description
1 polymer ?
#
loop_
_entity_poly.entity_id
_entity_poly.type
_entity_poly.pdbx_seq_one_letter_code
_entity_poly.pdbx_strand_id
1 'polypeptide(L)'
;MPNLAAVLNDEIRRLSRKEARIACEPLQTQVRDLKKAMRKQRDTIARLEKQIGQLKTVSAQPADKTLAADNIGTTGKIRLTPSSIKKHRKRLKLSQGELSQLLNVSTNTVVRWEAGTSIPRDAYRPGLAELRTMGIKEVKILLG
;
A
#
# COMPACT_ATOMS: atom_id res chain seq x y z
N MET A 1 40.15 -64.53 21.54
CA MET A 1 40.00 -63.46 22.55
C MET A 1 39.55 -62.19 21.82
N PRO A 2 38.40 -61.59 22.16
CA PRO A 2 38.00 -60.31 21.56
C PRO A 2 39.07 -59.25 21.84
N ASN A 3 39.44 -58.48 20.82
CA ASN A 3 40.41 -57.40 20.96
C ASN A 3 39.77 -56.23 21.73
N LEU A 4 40.15 -56.06 23.00
CA LEU A 4 39.61 -55.04 23.91
C LEU A 4 39.68 -53.61 23.31
N ALA A 5 40.76 -53.32 22.58
CA ALA A 5 40.91 -52.02 21.92
C ALA A 5 39.88 -51.81 20.81
N ALA A 6 39.48 -52.88 20.10
CA ALA A 6 38.44 -52.79 19.08
C ALA A 6 37.06 -52.50 19.71
N VAL A 7 36.72 -53.20 20.79
CA VAL A 7 35.45 -53.01 21.52
C VAL A 7 35.35 -51.59 22.10
N LEU A 8 36.43 -51.08 22.70
CA LEU A 8 36.45 -49.72 23.24
C LEU A 8 36.33 -48.66 22.14
N ASN A 9 37.03 -48.81 21.03
CA ASN A 9 36.94 -47.88 19.90
C ASN A 9 35.54 -47.87 19.28
N ASP A 10 34.89 -49.03 19.17
CA ASP A 10 33.51 -49.11 18.69
C ASP A 10 32.53 -48.43 19.65
N GLU A 11 32.74 -48.55 20.96
CA GLU A 11 31.92 -47.87 21.96
C GLU A 11 32.13 -46.35 21.95
N ILE A 12 33.38 -45.87 21.81
CA ILE A 12 33.70 -44.45 21.63
C ILE A 12 33.03 -43.91 20.35
N ARG A 13 33.07 -44.66 19.25
CA ARG A 13 32.38 -44.30 17.99
C ARG A 13 30.86 -44.25 18.16
N ARG A 14 30.29 -45.19 18.90
CA ARG A 14 28.85 -45.24 19.18
C ARG A 14 28.42 -44.03 20.02
N LEU A 15 29.13 -43.72 21.09
CA LEU A 15 28.86 -42.59 21.97
C LEU A 15 29.05 -41.25 21.25
N SER A 16 30.16 -41.06 20.53
CA SER A 16 30.41 -39.82 19.76
C SER A 16 29.34 -39.55 18.71
N ARG A 17 28.86 -40.60 17.99
CA ARG A 17 27.71 -40.45 17.08
C ARG A 17 26.42 -40.10 17.81
N LYS A 18 26.19 -40.66 19.00
CA LYS A 18 25.01 -40.36 19.82
C LYS A 18 25.02 -38.91 20.29
N GLU A 19 26.15 -38.44 20.83
CA GLU A 19 26.30 -37.05 21.28
C GLU A 19 26.21 -36.06 20.12
N ALA A 20 26.85 -36.34 18.99
CA ALA A 20 26.75 -35.51 17.79
C ALA A 20 25.30 -35.41 17.28
N ARG A 21 24.54 -36.52 17.34
CA ARG A 21 23.12 -36.53 16.99
C ARG A 21 22.30 -35.68 17.96
N ILE A 22 22.48 -35.86 19.27
CA ILE A 22 21.75 -35.08 20.29
C ILE A 22 22.01 -33.57 20.11
N ALA A 23 23.26 -33.17 19.84
CA ALA A 23 23.60 -31.78 19.62
C ALA A 23 23.04 -31.20 18.29
N CYS A 24 23.04 -32.00 17.21
CA CYS A 24 22.66 -31.52 15.89
C CYS A 24 21.16 -31.65 15.57
N GLU A 25 20.45 -32.58 16.19
CA GLU A 25 19.03 -32.84 15.94
C GLU A 25 18.12 -31.61 16.16
N PRO A 26 18.21 -30.85 17.27
CA PRO A 26 17.40 -29.64 17.44
C PRO A 26 17.77 -28.53 16.45
N LEU A 27 19.03 -28.45 16.00
CA LEU A 27 19.42 -27.50 14.97
C LEU A 27 18.82 -27.90 13.60
N GLN A 28 18.81 -29.20 13.29
CA GLN A 28 18.19 -29.72 12.06
C GLN A 28 16.67 -29.54 12.04
N THR A 29 15.98 -29.64 13.19
CA THR A 29 14.55 -29.31 13.28
C THR A 29 14.32 -27.82 13.04
N GLN A 30 15.08 -26.94 13.72
CA GLN A 30 14.97 -25.49 13.53
C GLN A 30 15.21 -25.07 12.07
N VAL A 31 16.23 -25.62 11.42
CA VAL A 31 16.49 -25.32 9.99
C VAL A 31 15.34 -25.77 9.10
N ARG A 32 14.72 -26.93 9.38
CA ARG A 32 13.53 -27.39 8.64
C ARG A 32 12.34 -26.46 8.83
N ASP A 33 12.10 -26.02 10.05
CA ASP A 33 10.96 -25.14 10.36
C ASP A 33 11.16 -23.72 9.81
N LEU A 34 12.38 -23.18 9.88
CA LEU A 34 12.74 -21.93 9.21
C LEU A 34 12.55 -22.01 7.69
N LYS A 35 12.97 -23.11 7.05
CA LYS A 35 12.73 -23.32 5.61
C LYS A 35 11.24 -23.35 5.27
N LYS A 36 10.40 -23.98 6.12
CA LYS A 36 8.93 -23.96 5.94
C LYS A 36 8.36 -22.55 6.11
N ALA A 37 8.80 -21.81 7.14
CA ALA A 37 8.36 -20.45 7.40
C ALA A 37 8.73 -19.51 6.23
N MET A 38 9.95 -19.61 5.72
CA MET A 38 10.42 -18.83 4.56
C MET A 38 9.57 -19.12 3.31
N ARG A 39 9.23 -20.40 3.05
CA ARG A 39 8.32 -20.75 1.94
C ARG A 39 6.95 -20.11 2.12
N LYS A 40 6.36 -20.25 3.31
CA LYS A 40 5.05 -19.63 3.63
C LYS A 40 5.09 -18.11 3.45
N GLN A 41 6.15 -17.45 3.91
CA GLN A 41 6.33 -16.01 3.72
C GLN A 41 6.43 -15.64 2.23
N ARG A 42 7.23 -16.36 1.46
CA ARG A 42 7.34 -16.15 0.01
C ARG A 42 6.00 -16.31 -0.70
N ASP A 43 5.22 -17.32 -0.32
CA ASP A 43 3.89 -17.55 -0.89
C ASP A 43 2.90 -16.43 -0.50
N THR A 44 2.96 -15.93 0.75
CA THR A 44 2.15 -14.78 1.16
C THR A 44 2.51 -13.51 0.43
N ILE A 45 3.81 -13.26 0.19
CA ILE A 45 4.28 -12.10 -0.57
C ILE A 45 3.78 -12.20 -2.01
N ALA A 46 3.95 -13.35 -2.67
CA ALA A 46 3.47 -13.54 -4.04
C ALA A 46 1.94 -13.36 -4.15
N ARG A 47 1.18 -13.82 -3.15
CA ARG A 47 -0.27 -13.59 -3.08
C ARG A 47 -0.60 -12.11 -2.91
N LEU A 48 0.07 -11.40 -2.01
CA LEU A 48 -0.15 -9.97 -1.78
C LEU A 48 0.24 -9.15 -3.01
N GLU A 49 1.36 -9.45 -3.66
CA GLU A 49 1.78 -8.82 -4.92
C GLU A 49 0.75 -9.04 -6.01
N LYS A 50 0.19 -10.25 -6.13
CA LYS A 50 -0.91 -10.54 -7.06
C LYS A 50 -2.17 -9.75 -6.71
N GLN A 51 -2.53 -9.65 -5.42
CA GLN A 51 -3.67 -8.84 -4.98
C GLN A 51 -3.45 -7.36 -5.25
N ILE A 52 -2.25 -6.83 -5.05
CA ILE A 52 -1.89 -5.45 -5.41
C ILE A 52 -1.97 -5.27 -6.92
N GLY A 53 -1.48 -6.22 -7.72
CA GLY A 53 -1.63 -6.21 -9.17
C GLY A 53 -3.10 -6.18 -9.60
N GLN A 54 -3.92 -7.04 -9.02
CA GLN A 54 -5.37 -7.09 -9.26
C GLN A 54 -6.07 -5.81 -8.82
N LEU A 55 -5.76 -5.29 -7.64
CA LEU A 55 -6.29 -4.02 -7.15
C LEU A 55 -5.85 -2.86 -8.03
N LYS A 56 -4.60 -2.86 -8.53
CA LYS A 56 -4.12 -1.87 -9.50
C LYS A 56 -4.89 -1.96 -10.81
N THR A 57 -5.13 -3.17 -11.34
CA THR A 57 -5.92 -3.36 -12.57
C THR A 57 -7.40 -3.03 -12.38
N VAL A 58 -7.99 -3.33 -11.23
CA VAL A 58 -9.38 -2.99 -10.90
C VAL A 58 -9.50 -1.49 -10.58
N SER A 59 -8.49 -0.87 -9.98
CA SER A 59 -8.42 0.59 -9.86
C SER A 59 -8.14 1.27 -11.20
N ALA A 60 -7.57 0.56 -12.17
CA ALA A 60 -7.35 1.09 -13.51
C ALA A 60 -8.63 1.10 -14.36
N GLN A 61 -9.69 0.35 -14.00
CA GLN A 61 -10.98 0.35 -14.68
C GLN A 61 -12.12 0.00 -13.70
N PRO A 62 -13.05 0.90 -13.29
CA PRO A 62 -13.22 2.32 -13.61
C PRO A 62 -12.99 3.20 -12.35
N ALA A 63 -11.77 3.68 -12.17
CA ALA A 63 -11.52 4.93 -11.47
C ALA A 63 -11.22 6.05 -12.48
N ASP A 64 -11.95 6.06 -13.60
CA ASP A 64 -12.09 7.21 -14.51
C ASP A 64 -12.93 8.35 -13.87
N LYS A 65 -12.76 8.46 -12.55
CA LYS A 65 -13.34 9.38 -11.58
C LYS A 65 -12.29 9.76 -10.55
N THR A 66 -11.05 9.89 -10.99
CA THR A 66 -10.08 10.61 -10.20
C THR A 66 -9.40 11.57 -11.13
N LEU A 67 -9.55 12.85 -10.83
CA LEU A 67 -8.60 13.89 -11.24
C LEU A 67 -7.25 13.60 -10.57
N ALA A 68 -6.69 12.42 -10.87
CA ALA A 68 -5.43 11.97 -10.36
C ALA A 68 -4.37 12.95 -10.87
N ALA A 69 -3.68 13.55 -9.91
CA ALA A 69 -2.71 14.62 -10.01
C ALA A 69 -1.52 14.38 -10.96
N ASP A 70 -1.47 13.26 -11.68
CA ASP A 70 -0.31 12.86 -12.50
C ASP A 70 -0.49 13.09 -14.01
N ASN A 71 -1.68 13.44 -14.52
CA ASN A 71 -1.91 13.53 -15.98
C ASN A 71 -2.61 14.79 -16.49
N ILE A 72 -2.37 15.98 -15.91
CA ILE A 72 -2.93 17.21 -16.48
C ILE A 72 -1.89 18.33 -16.50
N GLY A 73 -1.57 18.74 -17.73
CA GLY A 73 -0.55 19.72 -18.08
C GLY A 73 -0.63 21.02 -17.27
N THR A 74 0.55 21.56 -17.05
CA THR A 74 0.89 22.76 -16.28
C THR A 74 0.02 23.96 -16.67
N THR A 75 -1.17 24.09 -16.08
CA THR A 75 -2.00 25.28 -16.24
C THR A 75 -1.62 26.28 -15.15
N GLY A 76 -1.00 27.38 -15.60
CA GLY A 76 -0.17 28.28 -14.81
C GLY A 76 -0.81 28.85 -13.54
N LYS A 77 0.00 28.93 -12.47
CA LYS A 77 -0.18 29.70 -11.22
C LYS A 77 -1.62 30.18 -10.94
N ILE A 78 -2.55 29.24 -10.76
CA ILE A 78 -3.92 29.58 -10.41
C ILE A 78 -3.96 30.05 -8.96
N ARG A 79 -4.52 31.25 -8.74
CA ARG A 79 -4.76 31.79 -7.41
C ARG A 79 -5.92 31.05 -6.76
N LEU A 80 -5.59 30.08 -5.91
CA LEU A 80 -6.55 29.32 -5.09
C LEU A 80 -6.65 30.01 -3.73
N THR A 81 -7.72 30.78 -3.52
CA THR A 81 -8.05 31.33 -2.20
C THR A 81 -9.07 30.44 -1.50
N PRO A 82 -9.10 30.39 -0.15
CA PRO A 82 -10.09 29.60 0.59
C PRO A 82 -11.53 29.89 0.17
N SER A 83 -11.84 31.17 -0.04
CA SER A 83 -13.15 31.63 -0.52
C SER A 83 -13.47 31.12 -1.94
N SER A 84 -12.48 31.09 -2.85
CA SER A 84 -12.68 30.57 -4.21
C SER A 84 -13.03 29.09 -4.21
N ILE A 85 -12.35 28.27 -3.40
CA ILE A 85 -12.60 26.82 -3.29
C ILE A 85 -14.04 26.58 -2.82
N LYS A 86 -14.46 27.29 -1.76
CA LYS A 86 -15.83 27.22 -1.24
C LYS A 86 -16.87 27.68 -2.26
N LYS A 87 -16.57 28.74 -3.03
CA LYS A 87 -17.45 29.24 -4.09
C LYS A 87 -17.63 28.22 -5.22
N HIS A 88 -16.54 27.59 -5.67
CA HIS A 88 -16.60 26.56 -6.71
C HIS A 88 -17.36 25.32 -6.24
N ARG A 89 -17.11 24.86 -5.01
CA ARG A 89 -17.88 23.75 -4.40
C ARG A 89 -19.38 24.05 -4.38
N LYS A 90 -19.78 25.23 -3.87
CA LYS A 90 -21.19 25.64 -3.79
C LYS A 90 -21.83 25.78 -5.17
N ARG A 91 -21.11 26.35 -6.14
CA ARG A 91 -21.57 26.45 -7.54
C ARG A 91 -21.89 25.07 -8.13
N LEU A 92 -21.05 24.07 -7.82
CA LEU A 92 -21.22 22.69 -8.27
C LEU A 92 -22.20 21.89 -7.40
N LYS A 93 -22.80 22.50 -6.36
CA LYS A 93 -23.72 21.87 -5.39
C LYS A 93 -23.13 20.63 -4.68
N LEU A 94 -21.82 20.62 -4.45
CA LEU A 94 -21.14 19.52 -3.77
C LEU A 94 -21.08 19.75 -2.26
N SER A 95 -21.22 18.68 -1.49
CA SER A 95 -20.79 18.60 -0.10
C SER A 95 -19.26 18.58 0.00
N GLN A 96 -18.72 18.81 1.21
CA GLN A 96 -17.28 18.70 1.43
C GLN A 96 -16.79 17.25 1.26
N GLY A 97 -17.65 16.26 1.54
CA GLY A 97 -17.35 14.83 1.34
C GLY A 97 -17.34 14.45 -0.15
N GLU A 98 -18.26 14.99 -0.94
CA GLU A 98 -18.26 14.76 -2.39
C GLU A 98 -17.05 15.40 -3.07
N LEU A 99 -16.67 16.62 -2.65
CA LEU A 99 -15.46 17.26 -3.16
C LEU A 99 -14.19 16.49 -2.74
N SER A 100 -14.16 15.93 -1.53
CA SER A 100 -13.01 15.16 -1.06
C SER A 100 -12.88 13.83 -1.79
N GLN A 101 -13.99 13.18 -2.11
CA GLN A 101 -14.05 11.99 -2.94
C GLN A 101 -13.54 12.27 -4.37
N LEU A 102 -13.96 13.37 -4.98
CA LEU A 102 -13.56 13.75 -6.34
C LEU A 102 -12.05 14.04 -6.47
N LEU A 103 -11.46 14.64 -5.44
CA LEU A 103 -10.04 14.97 -5.37
C LEU A 103 -9.19 13.88 -4.69
N ASN A 104 -9.79 12.76 -4.29
CA ASN A 104 -9.17 11.66 -3.54
C ASN A 104 -8.37 12.14 -2.31
N VAL A 105 -8.97 13.01 -1.51
CA VAL A 105 -8.41 13.52 -0.24
C VAL A 105 -9.35 13.26 0.92
N SER A 106 -8.88 13.41 2.15
CA SER A 106 -9.75 13.35 3.31
C SER A 106 -10.72 14.55 3.34
N THR A 107 -11.94 14.35 3.86
CA THR A 107 -12.91 15.45 4.05
C THR A 107 -12.34 16.57 4.93
N ASN A 108 -11.52 16.23 5.92
CA ASN A 108 -10.83 17.19 6.78
C ASN A 108 -9.85 18.08 5.99
N THR A 109 -9.20 17.54 4.96
CA THR A 109 -8.32 18.31 4.06
C THR A 109 -9.11 19.43 3.35
N VAL A 110 -10.28 19.11 2.80
CA VAL A 110 -11.16 20.09 2.13
C VAL A 110 -11.66 21.15 3.12
N VAL A 111 -12.06 20.74 4.33
CA VAL A 111 -12.45 21.66 5.41
C VAL A 111 -11.33 22.65 5.71
N ARG A 112 -10.09 22.18 5.86
CA ARG A 112 -8.92 23.03 6.16
C ARG A 112 -8.58 23.98 5.02
N TRP A 113 -8.77 23.56 3.77
CA TRP A 113 -8.60 24.43 2.60
C TRP A 113 -9.66 25.52 2.53
N GLU A 114 -10.93 25.19 2.79
CA GLU A 114 -12.02 26.19 2.85
C GLU A 114 -11.89 27.15 4.03
N ALA A 115 -11.34 26.68 5.15
CA ALA A 115 -11.04 27.49 6.34
C ALA A 115 -9.77 28.34 6.19
N GLY A 116 -8.92 28.06 5.20
CA GLY A 116 -7.64 28.76 5.01
C GLY A 116 -6.55 28.36 5.98
N THR A 117 -6.76 27.33 6.81
CA THR A 117 -5.76 26.77 7.73
C THR A 117 -4.63 26.05 6.98
N SER A 118 -4.90 25.56 5.78
CA SER A 118 -3.93 24.87 4.93
C SER A 118 -4.10 25.28 3.48
N ILE A 119 -3.00 25.32 2.74
CA ILE A 119 -2.98 25.66 1.31
C ILE A 119 -2.84 24.35 0.51
N PRO A 120 -3.62 24.15 -0.57
CA PRO A 120 -3.45 23.00 -1.45
C PRO A 120 -2.03 22.92 -2.02
N ARG A 121 -1.40 21.74 -1.85
CA ARG A 121 -0.10 21.43 -2.47
C ARG A 121 -0.23 21.39 -3.99
N ASP A 122 0.89 21.57 -4.69
CA ASP A 122 0.92 21.68 -6.16
C ASP A 122 0.24 20.50 -6.88
N ALA A 123 0.35 19.29 -6.33
CA ALA A 123 -0.35 18.11 -6.83
C ALA A 123 -1.88 18.27 -6.95
N TYR A 124 -2.53 19.03 -6.05
CA TYR A 124 -3.99 19.16 -6.02
C TYR A 124 -4.50 20.40 -6.75
N ARG A 125 -3.61 21.30 -7.18
CA ARG A 125 -3.99 22.55 -7.85
C ARG A 125 -4.65 22.33 -9.22
N PRO A 126 -4.18 21.39 -10.07
CA PRO A 126 -4.83 21.08 -11.34
C PRO A 126 -6.26 20.56 -11.16
N GLY A 127 -6.49 19.63 -10.22
CA GLY A 127 -7.84 19.14 -9.94
C GLY A 127 -8.78 20.26 -9.48
N LEU A 128 -8.29 21.20 -8.65
CA LEU A 128 -9.06 22.38 -8.25
C LEU A 128 -9.28 23.39 -9.39
N ALA A 129 -8.36 23.45 -10.36
CA ALA A 129 -8.50 24.28 -11.56
C ALA A 129 -9.64 23.79 -12.44
N GLU A 130 -9.75 22.48 -12.63
CA GLU A 130 -10.74 21.86 -13.49
C GLU A 130 -12.16 22.02 -12.94
N LEU A 131 -12.33 22.09 -11.61
CA LEU A 131 -13.61 22.46 -10.99
C LEU A 131 -14.12 23.84 -11.42
N ARG A 132 -13.26 24.71 -12.00
CA ARG A 132 -13.67 26.01 -12.55
C ARG A 132 -14.34 25.84 -13.91
N THR A 133 -13.85 24.91 -14.73
CA THR A 133 -14.34 24.65 -16.09
C THR A 133 -15.49 23.63 -16.13
N MET A 134 -15.56 22.71 -15.16
CA MET A 134 -16.61 21.68 -15.12
C MET A 134 -18.01 22.24 -14.84
N GLY A 135 -19.01 21.56 -15.40
CA GLY A 135 -20.44 21.74 -15.13
C GLY A 135 -20.98 20.78 -14.05
N ILE A 136 -22.13 21.13 -13.45
CA ILE A 136 -22.78 20.31 -12.39
C ILE A 136 -23.06 18.88 -12.86
N LYS A 137 -23.44 18.70 -14.13
CA LYS A 137 -23.78 17.38 -14.71
C LYS A 137 -22.56 16.47 -14.79
N GLU A 138 -21.42 17.01 -15.25
CA GLU A 138 -20.15 16.28 -15.35
C GLU A 138 -19.68 15.82 -13.98
N VAL A 139 -19.75 16.70 -12.98
CA VAL A 139 -19.32 16.35 -11.62
C VAL A 139 -20.21 15.30 -10.98
N LYS A 140 -21.53 15.34 -11.25
CA LYS A 140 -22.45 14.32 -10.76
C LYS A 140 -22.19 12.97 -11.42
N ILE A 141 -21.99 12.96 -12.74
CA ILE A 141 -21.53 11.77 -13.47
C ILE A 141 -20.22 11.27 -12.88
N LEU A 142 -19.33 12.17 -12.42
CA LEU A 142 -18.06 11.86 -11.74
C LEU A 142 -18.19 11.46 -10.27
N LEU A 143 -19.36 11.51 -9.63
CA LEU A 143 -19.57 11.05 -8.24
C LEU A 143 -20.45 9.80 -8.11
N GLY A 144 -21.44 9.66 -8.99
CA GLY A 144 -22.27 8.47 -9.13
C GLY A 144 -23.41 8.78 -10.08
#